data_AF-A0A443SH61-F1
#
_entry.id   AF-A0A443SH61-F1
#
_cell.length_a   1.000
_cell.length_b   1.000
_cell.length_c   1.000
_cell.angle_alpha   90.00
_cell.angle_beta   90.00
_cell.angle_gamma   90.00
#
_symmetry.space_group_name_H-M   'P 1'
#
loop_
_entity.id
_entity.type
_entity.pdbx_description
1 polymer ?
#
loop_
_entity_poly.entity_id
_entity_poly.type
_entity_poly.pdbx_seq_one_letter_code
_entity_poly.pdbx_strand_id
1 'polypeptide(L)'
;MFLEQDFIEVNYAKIDNSGESARPLLSQGHKLIGTIGSLYVFQREYAVVTPHDNSTTTCCSVVVRHSGSGVVSVGHFDGSGVQEGVSDMVTKVQQFSSLLGGHGVLEVHIAGGFLDRRGYSEDLAVQLLLAFHRQIVNIHLVTFCVCNVNNLFKGSANYPIVCGVSVNVKTGEIFPSTFTERGPESTLRGARLLTGGSHEMLDMYETQIGVAKIDPFNYEPMRGIDLWLNEGDDFILQQNPFPSVTVFAESRPLYFRKDEYGQWIAI
;
A
#
# COMPACT_ATOMS: atom_id res chain seq x y z
N MET A 1 -4.08 21.53 -20.10
CA MET A 1 -4.47 20.28 -19.42
C MET A 1 -4.13 19.04 -20.25
N PHE A 2 -4.36 19.03 -21.56
CA PHE A 2 -3.99 17.90 -22.45
C PHE A 2 -2.47 17.57 -22.51
N LEU A 3 -1.58 18.57 -22.42
CA LEU A 3 -0.13 18.34 -22.61
C LEU A 3 0.59 17.55 -21.50
N GLU A 4 0.08 17.59 -20.26
CA GLU A 4 0.76 16.98 -19.11
C GLU A 4 0.44 15.48 -18.99
N GLN A 5 -0.81 15.11 -19.28
CA GLN A 5 -1.24 13.72 -19.33
C GLN A 5 -0.59 12.97 -20.50
N ASP A 6 -0.55 13.58 -21.69
CA ASP A 6 0.14 13.01 -22.86
C ASP A 6 1.64 12.81 -22.60
N PHE A 7 2.30 13.74 -21.89
CA PHE A 7 3.71 13.61 -21.52
C PHE A 7 3.95 12.45 -20.55
N ILE A 8 3.05 12.24 -19.59
CA ILE A 8 3.16 11.15 -18.62
C ILE A 8 2.82 9.81 -19.26
N GLU A 9 1.83 9.73 -20.14
CA GLU A 9 1.54 8.50 -20.91
C GLU A 9 2.72 8.10 -21.81
N VAL A 10 3.38 9.07 -22.46
CA VAL A 10 4.59 8.83 -23.25
C VAL A 10 5.78 8.38 -22.39
N ASN A 11 5.93 8.93 -21.17
CA ASN A 11 6.98 8.50 -20.25
C ASN A 11 6.66 7.16 -19.59
N TYR A 12 5.39 6.89 -19.26
CA TYR A 12 4.92 5.60 -18.78
C TYR A 12 5.29 4.52 -19.79
N ALA A 13 4.93 4.69 -21.08
CA ALA A 13 5.27 3.72 -22.12
C ALA A 13 6.79 3.48 -22.26
N LYS A 14 7.64 4.48 -21.96
CA LYS A 14 9.10 4.31 -21.97
C LYS A 14 9.62 3.59 -20.72
N ILE A 15 9.10 3.93 -19.54
CA ILE A 15 9.49 3.36 -18.26
C ILE A 15 9.06 1.88 -18.19
N ASP A 16 7.79 1.62 -18.54
CA ASP A 16 7.14 0.31 -18.51
C ASP A 16 7.81 -0.70 -19.46
N ASN A 17 8.29 -0.26 -20.63
CA ASN A 17 8.95 -1.15 -21.59
C ASN A 17 10.39 -1.56 -21.22
N SER A 18 11.05 -0.86 -20.30
CA SER A 18 12.46 -1.14 -19.98
C SER A 18 12.62 -2.34 -19.05
N GLY A 19 11.72 -2.51 -18.08
CA GLY A 19 11.76 -3.55 -17.04
C GLY A 19 13.03 -3.54 -16.17
N GLU A 20 14.03 -2.70 -16.45
CA GLU A 20 15.36 -2.77 -15.83
C GLU A 20 15.31 -2.40 -14.35
N SER A 21 14.52 -1.38 -14.00
CA SER A 21 14.29 -0.95 -12.62
C SER A 21 13.58 -2.02 -11.76
N ALA A 22 12.86 -2.96 -12.39
CA ALA A 22 12.14 -4.02 -11.72
C ALA A 22 12.95 -5.31 -11.58
N ARG A 23 14.00 -5.51 -12.38
CA ARG A 23 14.83 -6.74 -12.35
C ARG A 23 15.30 -7.13 -10.94
N PRO A 24 15.81 -6.20 -10.10
CA PRO A 24 16.22 -6.56 -8.74
C PRO A 24 15.07 -7.11 -7.90
N LEU A 25 13.86 -6.56 -8.04
CA LEU A 25 12.67 -7.03 -7.31
C LEU A 25 12.20 -8.40 -7.83
N LEU A 26 12.08 -8.54 -9.15
CA LEU A 26 11.59 -9.76 -9.81
C LEU A 26 12.56 -10.95 -9.68
N SER A 27 13.85 -10.70 -9.48
CA SER A 27 14.85 -11.77 -9.31
C SER A 27 14.90 -12.37 -7.89
N GLN A 28 14.22 -11.74 -6.93
CA GLN A 28 14.21 -12.19 -5.55
C GLN A 28 13.17 -13.28 -5.31
N GLY A 29 13.48 -14.21 -4.39
CA GLY A 29 12.50 -15.18 -3.91
C GLY A 29 11.43 -14.51 -3.04
N HIS A 30 10.19 -15.00 -3.13
CA HIS A 30 9.10 -14.55 -2.25
C HIS A 30 9.38 -14.95 -0.81
N LYS A 31 9.46 -13.96 0.09
CA LYS A 31 9.69 -14.20 1.52
C LYS A 31 8.35 -14.32 2.26
N LEU A 32 8.26 -15.31 3.16
CA LEU A 32 7.12 -15.45 4.05
C LEU A 32 7.34 -14.57 5.29
N ILE A 33 6.39 -13.67 5.56
CA ILE A 33 6.46 -12.73 6.69
C ILE A 33 5.51 -13.16 7.78
N GLY A 34 6.08 -13.41 8.97
CA GLY A 34 5.35 -13.71 10.20
C GLY A 34 4.90 -12.45 10.95
N THR A 35 4.40 -12.65 12.18
CA THR A 35 3.88 -11.57 13.04
C THR A 35 4.94 -10.73 13.70
N ILE A 36 6.11 -11.32 13.99
CA ILE A 36 7.17 -10.69 14.75
C ILE A 36 7.83 -9.62 13.90
N GLY A 37 7.76 -8.37 14.34
CA GLY A 37 8.38 -7.27 13.62
C GLY A 37 7.75 -7.02 12.24
N SER A 38 6.42 -7.07 12.18
CA SER A 38 5.68 -6.76 10.97
C SER A 38 4.49 -5.86 11.22
N LEU A 39 4.22 -4.98 10.26
CA LEU A 39 3.07 -4.09 10.20
C LEU A 39 2.44 -4.31 8.84
N TYR A 40 1.37 -5.09 8.78
CA TYR A 40 0.64 -5.23 7.53
C TYR A 40 -0.19 -3.98 7.26
N VAL A 41 -0.08 -3.42 6.06
CA VAL A 41 -0.86 -2.26 5.60
C VAL A 41 -1.92 -2.76 4.63
N PHE A 42 -3.20 -2.55 4.92
CA PHE A 42 -4.29 -2.94 4.04
C PHE A 42 -4.39 -1.97 2.85
N GLN A 43 -5.11 -2.41 1.83
CA GLN A 43 -5.62 -1.53 0.79
C GLN A 43 -6.29 -0.29 1.42
N ARG A 44 -6.11 0.87 0.78
CA ARG A 44 -6.51 2.21 1.28
C ARG A 44 -5.98 2.56 2.68
N GLU A 45 -4.83 2.01 3.05
CA GLU A 45 -4.05 2.44 4.20
C GLU A 45 -2.63 2.78 3.77
N TYR A 46 -2.00 3.64 4.56
CA TYR A 46 -0.56 3.87 4.54
C TYR A 46 -0.01 3.93 5.96
N ALA A 47 1.28 3.69 6.10
CA ALA A 47 2.01 3.90 7.34
C ALA A 47 3.31 4.65 7.04
N VAL A 48 3.80 5.41 8.01
CA VAL A 48 5.12 6.06 7.97
C VAL A 48 5.90 5.60 9.19
N VAL A 49 7.05 4.99 8.96
CA VAL A 49 7.90 4.40 9.99
C VAL A 49 9.32 4.95 9.89
N THR A 50 10.00 5.01 11.02
CA THR A 50 11.38 5.46 11.13
C THR A 50 12.31 4.28 11.37
N PRO A 51 13.63 4.40 11.14
CA PRO A 51 14.59 3.34 11.48
C PRO A 51 14.65 2.98 12.96
N HIS A 52 14.08 3.82 13.84
CA HIS A 52 13.99 3.56 15.27
C HIS A 52 12.85 2.59 15.63
N ASP A 53 11.90 2.37 14.72
CA ASP A 53 10.85 1.39 14.93
C ASP A 53 11.44 -0.02 14.89
N ASN A 54 11.04 -0.84 15.87
CA ASN A 54 11.44 -2.25 15.89
C ASN A 54 10.94 -2.89 14.59
N SER A 55 11.86 -3.62 13.92
CA SER A 55 11.78 -4.13 12.54
C SER A 55 10.34 -4.20 12.06
N THR A 56 10.01 -3.47 11.01
CA THR A 56 8.68 -3.49 10.41
C THR A 56 8.81 -4.00 8.99
N THR A 57 8.00 -4.98 8.64
CA THR A 57 7.81 -5.50 7.29
C THR A 57 6.33 -5.28 6.92
N THR A 58 6.07 -4.69 5.75
CA THR A 58 4.73 -4.26 5.29
C THR A 58 4.38 -4.90 3.95
N CYS A 59 3.11 -4.89 3.53
CA CYS A 59 2.69 -5.41 2.22
C CYS A 59 2.04 -4.26 1.47
N CYS A 60 2.62 -3.74 0.38
CA CYS A 60 2.04 -2.57 -0.31
C CYS A 60 2.66 -2.26 -1.67
N SER A 61 1.87 -1.56 -2.48
CA SER A 61 2.16 -1.24 -3.89
C SER A 61 2.96 0.03 -4.13
N VAL A 62 3.15 0.87 -3.12
CA VAL A 62 4.01 2.06 -3.19
C VAL A 62 4.85 2.15 -1.92
N VAL A 63 6.15 2.35 -2.08
CA VAL A 63 7.10 2.66 -1.01
C VAL A 63 7.74 4.00 -1.31
N VAL A 64 7.62 4.95 -0.38
CA VAL A 64 8.34 6.23 -0.41
C VAL A 64 9.40 6.19 0.67
N ARG A 65 10.67 6.35 0.31
CA ARG A 65 11.79 6.27 1.25
C ARG A 65 12.67 7.49 1.13
N HIS A 66 13.08 8.06 2.27
CA HIS A 66 14.14 9.06 2.27
C HIS A 66 15.49 8.37 2.50
N SER A 67 16.38 8.45 1.51
CA SER A 67 17.61 7.64 1.48
C SER A 67 18.61 7.96 2.59
N GLY A 68 18.61 9.20 3.08
CA GLY A 68 19.53 9.66 4.12
C GLY A 68 19.06 9.41 5.55
N SER A 69 17.77 9.58 5.81
CA SER A 69 17.18 9.40 7.15
C SER A 69 16.68 7.97 7.38
N GLY A 70 16.46 7.21 6.31
CA GLY A 70 15.84 5.88 6.37
C GLY A 70 14.36 5.88 6.74
N VAL A 71 13.70 7.05 6.80
CA VAL A 71 12.25 7.11 6.99
C VAL A 71 11.57 6.49 5.77
N VAL A 72 10.61 5.62 6.02
CA VAL A 72 9.89 4.90 4.98
C VAL A 72 8.38 5.09 5.18
N SER A 73 7.69 5.38 4.11
CA SER A 73 6.25 5.24 4.02
C SER A 73 5.88 4.11 3.06
N VAL A 74 4.83 3.40 3.41
CA VAL A 74 4.34 2.25 2.67
C VAL A 74 2.83 2.36 2.55
N GLY A 75 2.30 2.30 1.33
CA GLY A 75 0.87 2.50 1.05
C GLY A 75 0.33 1.55 -0.03
N HIS A 76 -0.91 1.10 0.16
CA HIS A 76 -1.59 0.18 -0.76
C HIS A 76 -2.75 0.88 -1.44
N PHE A 77 -2.51 1.33 -2.67
CA PHE A 77 -3.48 2.08 -3.46
C PHE A 77 -4.35 1.18 -4.33
N ASP A 78 -5.61 1.58 -4.53
CA ASP A 78 -6.57 0.88 -5.40
C ASP A 78 -7.30 1.81 -6.39
N GLY A 79 -6.87 3.07 -6.48
CA GLY A 79 -7.49 4.12 -7.30
C GLY A 79 -8.33 5.11 -6.50
N SER A 80 -8.66 4.83 -5.24
CA SER A 80 -9.31 5.81 -4.36
C SER A 80 -8.29 6.63 -3.56
N GLY A 81 -8.53 7.94 -3.42
CA GLY A 81 -7.71 8.82 -2.58
C GLY A 81 -6.23 8.90 -2.99
N VAL A 82 -5.92 8.67 -4.27
CA VAL A 82 -4.53 8.54 -4.75
C VAL A 82 -3.75 9.84 -4.56
N GLN A 83 -4.34 10.99 -4.90
CA GLN A 83 -3.65 12.28 -4.83
C GLN A 83 -3.37 12.68 -3.38
N GLU A 84 -4.39 12.59 -2.52
CA GLU A 84 -4.31 12.91 -1.10
C GLU A 84 -3.34 11.94 -0.39
N GLY A 85 -3.47 10.63 -0.64
CA GLY A 85 -2.60 9.62 -0.06
C GLY A 85 -1.12 9.80 -0.42
N VAL A 86 -0.81 10.09 -1.69
CA VAL A 86 0.57 10.37 -2.11
C VAL A 86 1.10 11.65 -1.46
N SER A 87 0.29 12.72 -1.44
CA SER A 87 0.66 13.99 -0.81
C SER A 87 0.98 13.82 0.68
N ASP A 88 0.13 13.08 1.40
CA ASP A 88 0.30 12.80 2.83
C ASP A 88 1.55 11.96 3.12
N MET A 89 1.75 10.88 2.35
CA MET A 89 2.94 10.03 2.47
C MET A 89 4.22 10.83 2.26
N VAL A 90 4.30 11.63 1.20
CA VAL A 90 5.48 12.44 0.88
C VAL A 90 5.72 13.48 1.98
N THR A 91 4.67 14.21 2.37
CA THR A 91 4.76 15.24 3.42
C THR A 91 5.29 14.67 4.73
N LYS A 92 4.74 13.55 5.20
CA LYS A 92 5.18 12.92 6.45
C LYS A 92 6.60 12.37 6.36
N VAL A 93 6.96 11.71 5.26
CA VAL A 93 8.34 11.22 5.08
C VAL A 93 9.32 12.38 5.17
N GLN A 94 9.03 13.52 4.53
CA GLN A 94 9.88 14.71 4.61
C GLN A 94 9.94 15.31 6.02
N GLN A 95 8.79 15.41 6.70
CA GLN A 95 8.71 15.91 8.07
C GLN A 95 9.62 15.10 9.00
N PHE A 96 9.45 13.78 9.04
CA PHE A 96 10.26 12.92 9.91
C PHE A 96 11.72 12.84 9.47
N SER A 97 12.00 12.93 8.17
CA SER A 97 13.37 12.96 7.68
C SER A 97 14.12 14.22 8.10
N SER A 98 13.42 15.35 8.11
CA SER A 98 13.95 16.63 8.58
C SER A 98 14.21 16.60 10.09
N LEU A 99 13.30 15.99 10.86
CA LEU A 99 13.48 15.83 12.32
C LEU A 99 14.69 14.96 12.68
N LEU A 100 14.98 13.93 11.87
CA LEU A 100 16.15 13.07 12.06
C LEU A 100 17.46 13.67 11.50
N GLY A 101 17.40 14.86 10.88
CA GLY A 101 18.58 15.53 10.33
C GLY A 101 19.27 14.79 9.18
N GLY A 102 18.54 13.91 8.48
CA GLY A 102 19.10 13.12 7.38
C GLY A 102 19.32 13.96 6.13
N HIS A 103 20.49 13.84 5.50
CA HIS A 103 20.74 14.37 4.16
C HIS A 103 20.56 13.27 3.12
N GLY A 104 19.60 13.42 2.22
CA GLY A 104 19.31 12.41 1.21
C GLY A 104 18.30 12.91 0.17
N VAL A 105 17.75 11.95 -0.57
CA VAL A 105 16.71 12.19 -1.57
C VAL A 105 15.48 11.34 -1.27
N LEU A 106 14.33 11.76 -1.80
CA LEU A 106 13.13 10.93 -1.80
C LEU A 106 13.20 9.94 -2.96
N GLU A 107 13.01 8.67 -2.64
CA GLU A 107 12.95 7.54 -3.55
C GLU A 107 11.54 6.98 -3.54
N VAL A 108 10.99 6.65 -4.71
CA VAL A 108 9.72 5.95 -4.83
C VAL A 108 9.88 4.62 -5.56
N HIS A 109 9.23 3.60 -5.03
CA HIS A 109 9.15 2.26 -5.58
C HIS A 109 7.69 1.90 -5.74
N ILE A 110 7.28 1.55 -6.95
CA ILE A 110 5.91 1.19 -7.30
C ILE A 110 5.92 -0.25 -7.83
N ALA A 111 5.12 -1.12 -7.23
CA ALA A 111 5.04 -2.52 -7.59
C ALA A 111 3.62 -3.09 -7.42
N GLY A 112 3.17 -3.92 -8.35
CA GLY A 112 1.84 -4.53 -8.31
C GLY A 112 1.05 -4.27 -9.57
N GLY A 113 -0.22 -4.67 -9.58
CA GLY A 113 -1.00 -4.71 -10.83
C GLY A 113 -0.47 -5.73 -11.82
N PHE A 114 -1.21 -5.98 -12.88
CA PHE A 114 -0.85 -6.87 -13.97
C PHE A 114 -1.67 -6.48 -15.22
N LEU A 115 -1.57 -7.23 -16.32
CA LEU A 115 -2.40 -6.98 -17.50
C LEU A 115 -3.83 -7.50 -17.28
N ASP A 116 -4.56 -6.86 -16.38
CA ASP A 116 -5.96 -7.16 -16.11
C ASP A 116 -6.86 -6.76 -17.30
N ARG A 117 -8.00 -7.46 -17.45
CA ARG A 117 -8.88 -7.29 -18.61
C ARG A 117 -9.61 -5.96 -18.64
N ARG A 118 -9.67 -5.24 -17.52
CA ARG A 118 -10.46 -4.01 -17.36
C ARG A 118 -9.61 -2.75 -17.46
N GLY A 119 -8.28 -2.87 -17.50
CA GLY A 119 -7.34 -1.75 -17.56
C GLY A 119 -7.09 -1.08 -16.22
N TYR A 120 -7.59 -1.63 -15.10
CA TYR A 120 -7.53 -0.95 -13.80
C TYR A 120 -6.10 -0.75 -13.30
N SER A 121 -5.22 -1.73 -13.53
CA SER A 121 -3.81 -1.66 -13.15
C SER A 121 -3.09 -0.54 -13.88
N GLU A 122 -3.39 -0.33 -15.16
CA GLU A 122 -2.80 0.72 -15.98
C GLU A 122 -3.31 2.10 -15.55
N ASP A 123 -4.63 2.24 -15.37
CA ASP A 123 -5.25 3.46 -14.84
C ASP A 123 -4.64 3.87 -13.50
N LEU A 124 -4.46 2.91 -12.58
CA LEU A 124 -3.85 3.16 -11.29
C LEU A 124 -2.37 3.56 -11.40
N ALA A 125 -1.60 2.88 -12.26
CA ALA A 125 -0.20 3.20 -12.48
C ALA A 125 -0.02 4.64 -13.00
N VAL A 126 -0.86 5.04 -13.95
CA VAL A 126 -0.88 6.42 -14.49
C VAL A 126 -1.28 7.43 -13.41
N GLN A 127 -2.34 7.14 -12.64
CA GLN A 127 -2.77 8.00 -11.53
C GLN A 127 -1.67 8.20 -10.48
N LEU A 128 -0.93 7.15 -10.13
CA LEU A 128 0.19 7.21 -9.21
C LEU A 128 1.33 8.07 -9.76
N LEU A 129 1.73 7.86 -11.02
CA LEU A 129 2.77 8.68 -11.66
C LEU A 129 2.37 10.16 -11.69
N LEU A 130 1.12 10.47 -12.02
CA LEU A 130 0.57 11.84 -11.98
C LEU A 130 0.62 12.43 -10.57
N ALA A 131 0.20 11.66 -9.56
CA ALA A 131 0.20 12.11 -8.17
C ALA A 131 1.61 12.43 -7.65
N PHE A 132 2.60 11.60 -8.02
CA PHE A 132 4.01 11.84 -7.68
C PHE A 132 4.63 12.99 -8.48
N HIS A 133 4.30 13.11 -9.77
CA HIS A 133 4.80 14.20 -10.62
C HIS A 133 4.37 15.59 -10.13
N ARG A 134 3.17 15.69 -9.56
CA ARG A 134 2.59 16.93 -9.02
C ARG A 134 3.20 17.38 -7.70
N GLN A 135 4.01 16.55 -7.05
CA GLN A 135 4.66 16.92 -5.81
C GLN A 135 5.68 18.04 -6.07
N ILE A 136 5.72 19.02 -5.17
CA ILE A 136 6.63 20.19 -5.31
C ILE A 136 8.10 19.85 -5.04
N VAL A 137 8.39 18.59 -4.74
CA VAL A 137 9.68 18.08 -4.26
C VAL A 137 10.23 17.08 -5.26
N ASN A 138 11.55 17.01 -5.39
CA ASN A 138 12.17 16.03 -6.28
C ASN A 138 12.04 14.62 -5.70
N ILE A 139 11.43 13.72 -6.48
CA ILE A 139 11.23 12.32 -6.12
C ILE A 139 11.85 11.46 -7.22
N HIS A 140 12.76 10.57 -6.83
CA HIS A 140 13.43 9.66 -7.74
C HIS A 140 12.62 8.37 -7.87
N LEU A 141 12.12 8.07 -9.06
CA LEU A 141 11.52 6.76 -9.36
C LEU A 141 12.62 5.71 -9.47
N VAL A 142 12.72 4.83 -8.47
CA VAL A 142 13.79 3.81 -8.37
C VAL A 142 13.32 2.45 -8.85
N THR A 143 12.09 2.05 -8.51
CA THR A 143 11.51 0.79 -8.97
C THR A 143 10.13 1.04 -9.55
N PHE A 144 9.92 0.55 -10.77
CA PHE A 144 8.62 0.56 -11.43
C PHE A 144 8.36 -0.85 -11.97
N CYS A 145 7.58 -1.63 -11.22
CA CYS A 145 7.28 -3.03 -11.48
C CYS A 145 5.77 -3.23 -11.52
N VAL A 146 5.12 -2.70 -12.57
CA VAL A 146 3.66 -2.72 -12.72
C VAL A 146 3.24 -3.37 -14.03
N CYS A 147 1.94 -3.59 -14.21
CA CYS A 147 1.32 -3.94 -15.49
C CYS A 147 2.09 -5.03 -16.25
N ASN A 148 2.63 -4.73 -17.45
CA ASN A 148 3.35 -5.69 -18.28
C ASN A 148 4.61 -6.26 -17.60
N VAL A 149 5.35 -5.45 -16.82
CA VAL A 149 6.57 -5.81 -16.11
C VAL A 149 6.26 -6.80 -14.99
N ASN A 150 5.10 -6.64 -14.34
CA ASN A 150 4.64 -7.52 -13.29
C ASN A 150 3.71 -8.64 -13.79
N ASN A 151 3.64 -8.90 -15.11
CA ASN A 151 2.68 -9.84 -15.68
C ASN A 151 3.27 -11.22 -16.00
N LEU A 152 2.58 -12.26 -15.57
CA LEU A 152 2.79 -13.64 -16.00
C LEU A 152 1.56 -14.11 -16.78
N PHE A 153 1.73 -14.33 -18.09
CA PHE A 153 0.71 -15.00 -18.89
C PHE A 153 0.86 -16.52 -18.72
N LYS A 154 -0.15 -17.16 -18.12
CA LYS A 154 -0.15 -18.61 -17.85
C LYS A 154 -1.47 -19.23 -18.29
N GLY A 155 -1.40 -20.22 -19.16
CA GLY A 155 -2.59 -20.85 -19.75
C GLY A 155 -3.31 -19.89 -20.69
N SER A 156 -4.41 -19.29 -20.22
CA SER A 156 -5.23 -18.32 -20.96
C SER A 156 -5.54 -17.05 -20.15
N ALA A 157 -4.83 -16.84 -19.04
CA ALA A 157 -5.05 -15.73 -18.14
C ALA A 157 -3.73 -15.05 -17.74
N ASN A 158 -3.85 -13.76 -17.46
CA ASN A 158 -2.80 -12.93 -16.90
C ASN A 158 -2.84 -13.00 -15.38
N TYR A 159 -1.68 -13.07 -14.75
CA TYR A 159 -1.50 -13.08 -13.30
C TYR A 159 -0.39 -12.11 -12.91
N PRO A 160 -0.47 -11.47 -11.73
CA PRO A 160 0.67 -10.74 -11.18
C PRO A 160 1.80 -11.71 -10.79
N ILE A 161 3.05 -11.35 -11.10
CA ILE A 161 4.25 -12.04 -10.59
C ILE A 161 4.40 -11.72 -9.11
N VAL A 162 4.38 -10.43 -8.77
CA VAL A 162 4.48 -9.91 -7.41
C VAL A 162 3.10 -9.47 -6.93
N CYS A 163 2.56 -10.18 -5.93
CA CYS A 163 1.28 -9.85 -5.29
C CYS A 163 1.44 -8.99 -4.02
N GLY A 164 2.66 -8.86 -3.51
CA GLY A 164 2.96 -8.14 -2.28
C GLY A 164 4.44 -7.84 -2.16
N VAL A 165 4.75 -6.66 -1.63
CA VAL A 165 6.12 -6.17 -1.44
C VAL A 165 6.30 -5.70 -0.01
N SER A 166 7.43 -6.09 0.58
CA SER A 166 7.90 -5.65 1.89
C SER A 166 9.15 -4.81 1.78
N VAL A 167 9.27 -3.88 2.73
CA VAL A 167 10.49 -3.15 3.02
C VAL A 167 11.02 -3.55 4.39
N ASN A 168 12.32 -3.82 4.50
CA ASN A 168 13.00 -3.89 5.78
C ASN A 168 13.42 -2.47 6.17
N VAL A 169 12.74 -1.88 7.15
CA VAL A 169 12.96 -0.47 7.54
C VAL A 169 14.40 -0.18 7.96
N LYS A 170 15.12 -1.16 8.55
CA LYS A 170 16.51 -0.96 9.00
C LYS A 170 17.49 -0.92 7.84
N THR A 171 17.29 -1.76 6.82
CA THR A 171 18.24 -1.89 5.70
C THR A 171 17.81 -1.12 4.47
N GLY A 172 16.51 -0.77 4.36
CA GLY A 172 15.91 -0.26 3.14
C GLY A 172 15.69 -1.32 2.06
N GLU A 173 15.95 -2.61 2.33
CA GLU A 173 15.78 -3.69 1.35
C GLU A 173 14.29 -3.86 1.01
N ILE A 174 13.97 -3.85 -0.29
CA ILE A 174 12.62 -4.07 -0.80
C ILE A 174 12.56 -5.43 -1.52
N PHE A 175 11.60 -6.28 -1.15
CA PHE A 175 11.52 -7.66 -1.62
C PHE A 175 10.07 -8.17 -1.76
N PRO A 176 9.80 -9.14 -2.66
CA PRO A 176 8.50 -9.77 -2.78
C PRO A 176 8.16 -10.57 -1.52
N SER A 177 6.92 -10.48 -1.05
CA SER A 177 6.54 -11.09 0.22
C SER A 177 5.07 -11.52 0.29
N THR A 178 4.81 -12.53 1.13
CA THR A 178 3.46 -12.94 1.52
C THR A 178 3.36 -12.95 3.04
N PHE A 179 2.29 -12.39 3.59
CA PHE A 179 2.05 -12.34 5.03
C PHE A 179 1.19 -13.51 5.48
N THR A 180 1.63 -14.21 6.52
CA THR A 180 0.82 -15.25 7.17
C THR A 180 -0.25 -14.66 8.06
N GLU A 181 0.02 -13.52 8.67
CA GLU A 181 -0.91 -12.80 9.53
C GLU A 181 -0.96 -11.31 9.17
N ARG A 182 -2.16 -10.74 9.22
CA ARG A 182 -2.46 -9.38 8.76
C ARG A 182 -3.03 -8.50 9.88
N GLY A 183 -2.87 -8.92 11.13
CA GLY A 183 -3.39 -8.17 12.29
C GLY A 183 -2.71 -6.81 12.51
N PRO A 184 -3.26 -5.98 13.41
CA PRO A 184 -4.46 -6.24 14.23
C PRO A 184 -5.75 -6.01 13.44
N GLU A 185 -6.86 -6.54 13.98
CA GLU A 185 -8.24 -6.27 13.52
C GLU A 185 -8.43 -6.39 11.99
N SER A 186 -7.89 -7.45 11.39
CA SER A 186 -7.91 -7.66 9.94
C SER A 186 -9.33 -7.70 9.37
N THR A 187 -10.29 -8.23 10.13
CA THR A 187 -11.70 -8.27 9.74
C THR A 187 -12.32 -6.88 9.73
N LEU A 188 -12.06 -6.05 10.75
CA LEU A 188 -12.59 -4.69 10.83
C LEU A 188 -12.02 -3.79 9.73
N ARG A 189 -10.70 -3.84 9.54
CA ARG A 189 -9.99 -3.07 8.50
C ARG A 189 -10.39 -3.54 7.11
N GLY A 190 -10.56 -4.85 6.92
CA GLY A 190 -11.12 -5.41 5.69
C GLY A 190 -12.55 -4.96 5.44
N ALA A 191 -13.41 -4.94 6.47
CA ALA A 191 -14.79 -4.50 6.35
C ALA A 191 -14.91 -3.02 5.96
N ARG A 192 -13.98 -2.17 6.41
CA ARG A 192 -13.93 -0.77 5.97
C ARG A 192 -13.83 -0.63 4.44
N LEU A 193 -12.93 -1.38 3.82
CA LEU A 193 -12.71 -1.36 2.36
C LEU A 193 -13.94 -1.73 1.56
N LEU A 194 -14.75 -2.55 2.21
CA LEU A 194 -15.82 -3.25 1.60
C LEU A 194 -17.17 -2.64 1.95
N THR A 195 -17.23 -1.55 2.69
CA THR A 195 -18.46 -0.79 2.89
C THR A 195 -18.43 0.51 2.09
N GLY A 196 -19.60 0.94 1.62
CA GLY A 196 -19.73 2.22 0.92
C GLY A 196 -19.35 3.38 1.86
N GLY A 197 -18.69 4.40 1.30
CA GLY A 197 -18.45 5.69 1.98
C GLY A 197 -17.00 6.02 2.33
N SER A 198 -16.08 5.06 2.34
CA SER A 198 -14.67 5.33 2.67
C SER A 198 -13.76 5.30 1.43
N HIS A 199 -13.53 6.46 0.81
CA HIS A 199 -12.63 6.62 -0.36
C HIS A 199 -11.25 7.13 0.03
N GLU A 200 -11.06 7.44 1.31
CA GLU A 200 -9.85 8.06 1.83
C GLU A 200 -8.73 7.03 1.98
N MET A 201 -7.50 7.49 1.80
CA MET A 201 -6.30 6.75 2.18
C MET A 201 -6.00 7.05 3.66
N LEU A 202 -6.06 6.06 4.55
CA LEU A 202 -5.89 6.30 5.99
C LEU A 202 -4.47 6.07 6.48
N ASP A 203 -4.01 6.96 7.36
CA ASP A 203 -2.81 6.75 8.14
C ASP A 203 -3.09 5.78 9.29
N MET A 204 -2.51 4.58 9.21
CA MET A 204 -2.74 3.54 10.22
C MET A 204 -1.63 3.46 11.29
N TYR A 205 -0.67 4.39 11.30
CA TYR A 205 0.47 4.31 12.21
C TYR A 205 0.86 5.67 12.79
N GLU A 206 0.83 5.78 14.11
CA GLU A 206 1.30 6.98 14.80
C GLU A 206 2.82 6.94 14.98
N THR A 207 3.53 7.49 13.99
CA THR A 207 5.00 7.46 13.89
C THR A 207 5.72 8.01 15.12
N GLN A 208 5.16 9.00 15.82
CA GLN A 208 5.82 9.65 16.96
C GLN A 208 5.99 8.73 18.17
N ILE A 209 5.02 7.84 18.38
CA ILE A 209 4.96 6.96 19.56
C ILE A 209 5.06 5.47 19.18
N GLY A 210 5.12 5.17 17.88
CA GLY A 210 5.38 3.82 17.36
C GLY A 210 4.21 2.85 17.52
N VAL A 211 2.97 3.33 17.44
CA VAL A 211 1.76 2.50 17.63
C VAL A 211 0.91 2.44 16.36
N ALA A 212 0.33 1.28 16.08
CA ALA A 212 -0.70 1.17 15.06
C ALA A 212 -2.00 1.79 15.60
N LYS A 213 -2.70 2.52 14.73
CA LYS A 213 -4.00 3.12 15.05
C LYS A 213 -5.04 2.68 14.03
N ILE A 214 -6.25 2.46 14.50
CA ILE A 214 -7.42 2.26 13.66
C ILE A 214 -8.40 3.35 14.05
N ASP A 215 -8.49 4.38 13.22
CA ASP A 215 -9.40 5.48 13.46
C ASP A 215 -10.86 5.05 13.29
N PRO A 216 -11.80 5.70 14.01
CA PRO A 216 -13.22 5.50 13.77
C PRO A 216 -13.54 5.85 12.32
N PHE A 217 -14.29 4.98 11.66
CA PHE A 217 -14.79 5.25 10.32
C PHE A 217 -16.31 5.07 10.29
N ASN A 218 -16.97 5.93 9.52
CA ASN A 218 -18.37 5.78 9.18
C ASN A 218 -18.48 4.82 8.00
N TYR A 219 -19.61 4.10 7.94
CA TYR A 219 -19.92 3.30 6.78
C TYR A 219 -21.42 3.27 6.51
N GLU A 220 -21.78 3.03 5.25
CA GLU A 220 -23.18 2.82 4.87
C GLU A 220 -23.54 1.32 4.91
N PRO A 221 -24.69 0.94 5.51
CA PRO A 221 -25.14 -0.44 5.54
C PRO A 221 -25.31 -1.01 4.14
N MET A 222 -24.88 -2.25 4.00
CA MET A 222 -24.93 -2.95 2.74
C MET A 222 -26.30 -3.51 2.43
N ARG A 223 -26.75 -3.27 1.20
CA ARG A 223 -28.03 -3.80 0.75
C ARG A 223 -27.93 -5.30 0.47
N GLY A 224 -28.69 -6.10 1.22
CA GLY A 224 -28.84 -7.53 0.97
C GLY A 224 -27.64 -8.39 1.35
N ILE A 225 -26.89 -8.02 2.41
CA ILE A 225 -25.74 -8.81 2.90
C ILE A 225 -26.07 -10.29 3.11
N ASP A 226 -27.25 -10.60 3.63
CA ASP A 226 -27.69 -11.98 3.84
C ASP A 226 -27.79 -12.75 2.52
N LEU A 227 -28.11 -12.09 1.40
CA LEU A 227 -28.14 -12.73 0.09
C LEU A 227 -26.72 -13.03 -0.38
N TRP A 228 -25.79 -12.07 -0.29
CA TRP A 228 -24.38 -12.27 -0.65
C TRP A 228 -23.72 -13.41 0.12
N LEU A 229 -24.03 -13.55 1.42
CA LEU A 229 -23.51 -14.63 2.26
C LEU A 229 -24.03 -16.02 1.86
N ASN A 230 -25.11 -16.09 1.06
CA ASN A 230 -25.67 -17.34 0.55
C ASN A 230 -25.25 -17.65 -0.90
N GLU A 231 -24.50 -16.77 -1.56
CA GLU A 231 -24.02 -16.98 -2.93
C GLU A 231 -22.74 -17.84 -2.97
N GLY A 232 -22.49 -18.50 -4.11
CA GLY A 232 -21.29 -19.31 -4.32
C GLY A 232 -20.05 -18.52 -4.74
N ASP A 233 -18.87 -19.11 -4.56
CA ASP A 233 -17.56 -18.49 -4.84
C ASP A 233 -17.47 -17.88 -6.25
N ASP A 234 -17.97 -18.56 -7.29
CA ASP A 234 -17.93 -18.07 -8.67
C ASP A 234 -18.74 -16.76 -8.86
N PHE A 235 -19.85 -16.62 -8.13
CA PHE A 235 -20.68 -15.42 -8.17
C PHE A 235 -19.98 -14.26 -7.44
N ILE A 236 -19.43 -14.53 -6.26
CA ILE A 236 -18.68 -13.56 -5.44
C ILE A 236 -17.39 -13.12 -6.15
N LEU A 237 -16.72 -13.98 -6.91
CA LEU A 237 -15.51 -13.62 -7.65
C LEU A 237 -15.81 -12.74 -8.89
N GLN A 238 -17.00 -12.87 -9.49
CA GLN A 238 -17.42 -12.06 -10.64
C GLN A 238 -17.99 -10.71 -10.22
N GLN A 239 -18.70 -10.69 -9.11
CA GLN A 239 -19.27 -9.51 -8.50
C GLN A 239 -18.37 -9.12 -7.35
N ASN A 240 -17.51 -8.12 -7.58
CA ASN A 240 -16.61 -7.63 -6.55
C ASN A 240 -17.33 -6.57 -5.70
N PRO A 241 -18.06 -6.98 -4.66
CA PRO A 241 -18.11 -6.12 -3.50
C PRO A 241 -18.16 -6.87 -2.13
N PHE A 242 -17.78 -6.16 -1.05
CA PHE A 242 -18.35 -6.27 0.33
C PHE A 242 -17.71 -7.19 1.45
N PRO A 243 -17.70 -6.90 2.81
CA PRO A 243 -18.76 -6.52 3.80
C PRO A 243 -18.42 -5.54 5.02
N SER A 244 -19.19 -5.56 6.14
CA SER A 244 -19.39 -4.60 7.30
C SER A 244 -19.22 -5.13 8.76
N VAL A 245 -19.01 -4.27 9.82
CA VAL A 245 -19.60 -4.14 11.22
C VAL A 245 -18.96 -2.92 11.97
N THR A 246 -19.70 -2.12 12.77
CA THR A 246 -19.16 -1.04 13.65
C THR A 246 -18.55 -1.60 14.96
N VAL A 247 -17.31 -1.21 15.30
CA VAL A 247 -16.56 -1.78 16.45
C VAL A 247 -16.10 -0.74 17.49
N PHE A 248 -16.27 0.57 17.22
CA PHE A 248 -15.80 1.62 18.12
C PHE A 248 -16.88 2.07 19.11
N ALA A 249 -16.74 1.69 20.38
CA ALA A 249 -17.48 2.35 21.45
C ALA A 249 -16.98 3.82 21.56
N GLU A 250 -17.91 4.77 21.62
CA GLU A 250 -17.62 6.20 21.84
C GLU A 250 -16.82 6.95 20.75
N SER A 251 -16.72 6.43 19.53
CA SER A 251 -16.01 7.10 18.41
C SER A 251 -14.54 7.44 18.73
N ARG A 252 -13.85 6.56 19.48
CA ARG A 252 -12.40 6.70 19.76
C ARG A 252 -11.57 5.75 18.89
N PRO A 253 -10.37 6.14 18.46
CA PRO A 253 -9.46 5.23 17.76
C PRO A 253 -9.08 4.04 18.65
N LEU A 254 -8.86 2.88 18.03
CA LEU A 254 -8.21 1.74 18.68
C LEU A 254 -6.71 1.84 18.46
N TYR A 255 -5.94 1.76 19.54
CA TYR A 255 -4.48 1.80 19.50
C TYR A 255 -3.90 0.43 19.81
N PHE A 256 -2.83 0.06 19.10
CA PHE A 256 -2.16 -1.21 19.26
C PHE A 256 -0.64 -1.02 19.29
N ARG A 257 0.03 -1.77 20.15
CA ARG A 257 1.50 -1.89 20.16
C ARG A 257 1.92 -3.34 20.06
N LYS A 258 3.18 -3.56 19.73
CA LYS A 258 3.79 -4.90 19.82
C LYS A 258 4.16 -5.22 21.27
N ASP A 259 3.89 -6.45 21.70
CA ASP A 259 4.42 -7.01 22.94
C ASP A 259 5.86 -7.55 22.74
N GLU A 260 6.45 -8.13 23.78
CA GLU A 260 7.81 -8.70 23.74
C GLU A 260 7.95 -9.90 22.78
N TYR A 261 6.83 -10.53 22.41
CA TYR A 261 6.76 -11.64 21.47
C TYR A 261 6.42 -11.19 20.05
N GLY A 262 6.26 -9.88 19.81
CA GLY A 262 5.91 -9.33 18.50
C GLY A 262 4.44 -9.52 18.12
N GLN A 263 3.55 -9.80 19.06
CA GLN A 263 2.10 -9.83 18.85
C GLN A 263 1.48 -8.45 19.05
N TRP A 264 0.38 -8.16 18.34
CA TRP A 264 -0.36 -6.92 18.54
C TRP A 264 -1.24 -7.01 19.78
N ILE A 265 -1.10 -6.05 20.70
CA ILE A 265 -1.94 -5.90 21.89
C ILE A 265 -2.60 -4.53 21.89
N ALA A 266 -3.88 -4.48 22.24
CA ALA A 266 -4.64 -3.24 22.39
C ALA A 266 -4.17 -2.46 23.62
N ILE A 267 -4.19 -1.13 23.55
CA ILE A 267 -3.78 -0.20 24.62
C ILE A 267 -4.77 0.94 24.81
#